data_AF-A0A9J6AEA3-F1
#
_entry.id   AF-A0A9J6AEA3-F1
#
_cell.length_a   1.000
_cell.length_b   1.000
_cell.length_c   1.000
_cell.angle_alpha   90.00
_cell.angle_beta   90.00
_cell.angle_gamma   90.00
#
_symmetry.space_group_name_H-M   'P 1'
#
loop_
_entity.id
_entity.type
_entity.pdbx_description
1 polymer ?
#
loop_
_entity_poly.entity_id
_entity_poly.type
_entity_poly.pdbx_seq_one_letter_code
_entity_poly.pdbx_strand_id
1 'polypeptide(L)' 'MSELLNHATDLVYSQDLPWRIPSSFNDRRLVQLSHFNCGGTAVSVCISHKIVDAYSISKFLNDWAAITRESDVKPSV' A
#
# COMPACT_ATOMS: atom_id res chain seq x y z
N MET A 1 -15.95 6.27 13.55
CA MET A 1 -14.78 5.38 13.35
C MET A 1 -14.20 5.48 11.94
N SER A 2 -15.03 5.61 10.90
CA SER A 2 -14.59 5.89 9.52
C SER A 2 -13.86 7.23 9.35
N GLU A 3 -14.29 8.30 10.03
CA GLU A 3 -13.67 9.63 9.90
C GLU A 3 -12.22 9.68 10.42
N LEU A 4 -11.93 9.01 11.53
CA LEU A 4 -10.57 8.90 12.07
C LEU A 4 -9.66 8.09 11.14
N LEU A 5 -10.20 7.03 10.54
CA LEU A 5 -9.48 6.24 9.56
C LEU A 5 -9.21 7.05 8.28
N ASN A 6 -10.19 7.82 7.83
CA ASN A 6 -10.06 8.69 6.66
C ASN A 6 -8.97 9.75 6.88
N HIS A 7 -8.94 10.37 8.07
CA HIS A 7 -7.92 11.35 8.43
C HIS A 7 -6.51 10.74 8.48
N ALA A 8 -6.36 9.56 9.08
CA ALA A 8 -5.08 8.84 9.09
C ALA A 8 -4.63 8.45 7.67
N THR A 9 -5.57 8.04 6.80
CA THR A 9 -5.23 7.75 5.40
C THR A 9 -4.86 8.99 4.60
N ASP A 10 -5.39 10.16 4.96
CA ASP A 10 -5.07 11.42 4.29
C ASP A 10 -3.67 11.93 4.63
N LEU A 11 -3.22 11.70 5.87
CA LEU A 11 -1.85 12.01 6.28
C LEU A 11 -0.81 11.14 5.58
N VAL A 12 -1.13 9.86 5.36
CA VAL A 12 -0.22 8.92 4.67
C VAL A 12 -0.30 9.11 3.16
N TYR A 13 -1.51 9.30 2.60
CA TYR A 13 -1.79 9.46 1.17
C TYR A 13 -2.46 10.81 0.91
N SER A 14 -1.65 11.87 0.96
CA SER A 14 -2.12 13.24 0.76
C SER A 14 -2.93 13.37 -0.53
N GLN A 15 -4.10 14.01 -0.41
CA GLN A 15 -5.01 14.26 -1.53
C GLN A 15 -4.45 15.24 -2.57
N ASP A 16 -3.43 16.03 -2.22
CA ASP A 16 -2.93 17.15 -3.04
C ASP A 16 -1.74 16.77 -3.95
N LEU A 17 -1.50 15.48 -4.15
CA LEU A 17 -0.36 15.01 -4.93
C LEU A 17 -0.68 14.86 -6.44
N PRO A 18 0.27 15.19 -7.34
CA PRO A 18 0.04 15.21 -8.80
C PRO A 18 -0.37 13.85 -9.41
N TRP A 19 -0.18 12.76 -8.68
CA TRP A 19 -0.44 11.39 -9.12
C TRP A 19 -1.88 10.92 -8.88
N ARG A 20 -2.76 11.79 -8.36
CA ARG A 20 -4.16 11.41 -8.10
C ARG A 20 -5.06 11.61 -9.32
N ILE A 21 -5.41 10.50 -9.95
CA ILE A 21 -6.55 10.33 -10.87
C ILE A 21 -7.85 10.56 -10.05
N PRO A 22 -8.84 11.33 -10.58
CA PRO A 22 -10.05 11.66 -9.85
C PRO A 22 -10.84 10.42 -9.41
N SER A 23 -11.49 10.60 -8.26
CA SER A 23 -12.25 9.63 -7.47
C SER A 23 -13.19 8.73 -8.28
N SER A 24 -12.72 7.55 -8.66
CA SER A 24 -13.59 6.37 -8.78
C SER A 24 -13.15 5.36 -7.74
N PHE A 25 -13.84 5.38 -6.60
CA PHE A 25 -13.54 4.67 -5.35
C PHE A 25 -13.48 3.13 -5.44
N ASN A 26 -13.50 2.52 -6.63
CA ASN A 26 -13.64 1.08 -6.79
C ASN A 26 -12.34 0.32 -7.12
N ASP A 27 -11.26 0.96 -7.56
CA ASP A 27 -10.00 0.24 -7.86
C ASP A 27 -8.77 1.00 -7.35
N ARG A 28 -8.71 1.21 -6.03
CA ARG A 28 -7.53 1.80 -5.39
C ARG A 28 -6.48 0.71 -5.19
N ARG A 29 -5.40 0.76 -5.96
CA ARG A 29 -4.15 0.02 -5.75
C ARG A 29 -3.01 1.02 -5.74
N LEU A 30 -2.57 1.42 -4.55
CA LEU A 30 -1.51 2.40 -4.38
C LEU A 30 -0.40 1.82 -3.52
N VAL A 31 0.84 2.04 -3.95
CA VAL A 31 2.05 1.76 -3.17
C VAL A 31 2.79 3.07 -3.05
N GLN A 32 3.18 3.42 -1.83
CA GLN A 32 3.95 4.63 -1.53
C GLN A 32 5.26 4.25 -0.88
N LEU A 33 6.34 4.87 -1.35
CA LEU A 33 7.67 4.79 -0.76
C LEU A 33 8.00 6.13 -0.12
N SER A 34 8.27 6.13 1.18
CA SER A 34 8.58 7.34 1.95
C SER A 34 9.98 7.21 2.54
N HIS A 35 10.85 8.16 2.23
CA HIS A 35 12.21 8.23 2.77
C HIS A 35 12.25 9.26 3.90
N PHE A 36 12.91 8.93 4.99
CA PHE A 36 13.08 9.80 6.15
C PHE A 36 14.51 10.30 6.23
N ASN A 37 14.71 11.51 6.75
CA ASN A 37 16.03 12.13 6.87
C ASN A 37 17.01 11.32 7.75
N CYS A 38 16.50 10.43 8.62
CA CYS A 38 17.31 9.51 9.41
C CYS A 38 17.87 8.31 8.60
N GLY A 39 17.61 8.24 7.29
CA GLY A 39 17.97 7.11 6.44
C GLY A 39 16.98 5.95 6.48
N GLY A 40 15.90 6.07 7.27
CA GLY A 40 14.81 5.09 7.27
C GLY A 40 13.93 5.19 6.02
N THR A 41 13.33 4.07 5.64
CA THR A 41 12.37 3.99 4.53
C THR A 41 11.11 3.27 4.98
N ALA A 42 9.94 3.83 4.70
CA ALA A 42 8.66 3.17 4.89
C ALA A 42 8.00 2.88 3.54
N VAL A 43 7.45 1.68 3.43
CA VAL A 43 6.60 1.26 2.32
C VAL A 43 5.18 1.16 2.83
N SER A 44 4.25 1.89 2.21
CA SER A 44 2.84 1.90 2.58
C SER A 44 2.00 1.39 1.42
N VAL A 45 1.13 0.42 1.68
CA VAL A 45 0.23 -0.16 0.67
C VAL A 45 -1.21 0.17 1.01
N CYS A 46 -1.95 0.67 0.03
CA CYS A 46 -3.37 0.94 0.15
C CYS A 46 -4.16 0.23 -0.94
N ILE A 47 -4.96 -0.74 -0.52
CA ILE A 47 -5.76 -1.58 -1.41
C ILE A 47 -7.21 -1.62 -0.90
N SER A 48 -8.17 -1.64 -1.83
CA SER A 48 -9.59 -1.82 -1.51
C SER A 48 -9.85 -3.16 -0.83
N HIS A 49 -10.43 -3.13 0.37
CA HIS A 49 -10.87 -4.34 1.09
C HIS A 49 -11.97 -5.13 0.33
N LYS A 50 -12.56 -4.55 -0.73
CA LYS A 50 -13.47 -5.30 -1.62
C LYS A 50 -12.72 -6.33 -2.48
N ILE A 51 -11.42 -6.13 -2.69
CA ILE A 51 -10.59 -6.95 -3.60
C ILE A 51 -9.77 -7.96 -2.79
N VAL A 52 -9.39 -7.61 -1.57
CA VAL A 52 -8.48 -8.40 -0.73
C VAL A 52 -8.92 -8.36 0.73
N ASP A 53 -8.74 -9.47 1.44
CA ASP A 53 -8.84 -9.54 2.89
C ASP A 53 -7.45 -9.39 3.55
N ALA A 54 -7.43 -9.37 4.88
CA ALA A 54 -6.18 -9.22 5.65
C ALA A 54 -5.17 -10.35 5.38
N TYR A 55 -5.66 -11.58 5.14
CA TYR A 55 -4.79 -12.73 4.84
C TYR A 55 -4.14 -12.56 3.47
N SER A 56 -4.93 -12.21 2.45
CA SER A 56 -4.47 -11.99 1.09
C SER A 56 -3.47 -10.84 1.00
N ILE A 57 -3.73 -9.73 1.70
CA ILE A 57 -2.76 -8.62 1.79
C ILE A 57 -1.45 -9.08 2.43
N SER A 58 -1.53 -9.82 3.54
CA SER A 58 -0.34 -10.28 4.26
C SER A 58 0.50 -11.22 3.40
N LYS A 59 -0.14 -12.13 2.66
CA LYS A 59 0.53 -13.06 1.75
C LYS A 59 1.21 -12.32 0.59
N PHE A 60 0.49 -11.38 -0.03
CA PHE A 60 1.05 -10.51 -1.06
C PHE A 60 2.31 -9.76 -0.59
N LEU A 61 2.28 -9.17 0.61
CA LEU A 61 3.43 -8.45 1.15
C LEU A 61 4.64 -9.37 1.42
N ASN A 62 4.39 -10.58 1.92
CA ASN A 62 5.45 -11.57 2.14
C ASN A 62 6.08 -12.05 0.84
N ASP A 63 5.26 -12.37 -0.17
CA ASP A 63 5.74 -12.77 -1.49
C ASP A 63 6.52 -11.64 -2.15
N TRP A 64 6.01 -10.40 -2.07
CA TRP A 64 6.69 -9.23 -2.62
C TRP A 64 8.06 -9.03 -1.96
N ALA A 65 8.15 -9.17 -0.62
CA ALA A 65 9.41 -9.09 0.10
C ALA A 65 10.38 -10.24 -0.29
N ALA A 66 9.88 -11.47 -0.43
CA ALA A 66 10.69 -12.62 -0.81
C ALA A 66 11.27 -12.49 -2.22
N ILE A 67 10.45 -12.10 -3.20
CA ILE A 67 10.88 -11.86 -4.60
C ILE A 67 11.90 -10.73 -4.67
N THR A 68 11.71 -9.68 -3.86
CA THR A 68 12.66 -8.55 -3.81
C THR A 68 14.01 -8.98 -3.22
N ARG A 69 14.01 -9.94 -2.28
CA ARG A 69 15.23 -10.49 -1.67
C ARG A 69 15.93 -11.50 -2.57
N GLU A 70 15.17 -12.34 -3.26
CA GLU A 70 15.65 -13.48 -4.04
C GLU A 70 14.91 -13.53 -5.38
N SER A 71 15.64 -13.33 -6.49
CA SER A 71 15.05 -13.17 -7.81
C SER A 71 14.44 -14.45 -8.42
N ASP A 72 14.61 -15.61 -7.79
CA ASP A 72 14.12 -16.92 -8.27
C ASP A 72 12.98 -17.49 -7.40
N VAL A 73 12.49 -16.73 -6.43
CA VAL A 73 11.37 -17.17 -5.58
C VAL A 73 10.05 -17.02 -6.34
N LYS A 74 9.26 -18.10 -6.41
CA LYS A 74 7.89 -18.07 -6.92
C LYS A 74 6.93 -17.57 -5.83
N PRO A 75 5.98 -16.67 -6.16
CA PRO A 75 4.94 -16.27 -5.23
C PRO A 75 4.14 -17.47 -4.72
N SER A 76 3.70 -17.40 -3.47
CA SER A 76 2.86 -18.43 -2.88
C SER A 76 1.43 -18.28 -3.40
N VAL A 77 0.97 -19.25 -4.20
CA VAL A 77 -0.41 -19.32 -4.74
C VAL A 77 -1.42 -19.37 -3.61
#